data_AF-B5VTZ6-F1
#
_entry.id   AF-B5VTZ6-F1
#
_cell.length_a   1.000
_cell.length_b   1.000
_cell.length_c   1.000
_cell.angle_alpha   90.00
_cell.angle_beta   90.00
_cell.angle_gamma   90.00
#
_symmetry.space_group_name_H-M   'P 1'
#
loop_
_entity.id
_entity.type
_entity.pdbx_description
1 polymer ?
#
loop_
_entity_poly.entity_id
_entity_poly.type
_entity_poly.pdbx_seq_one_letter_code
_entity_poly.pdbx_strand_id
1 'polypeptide(L)'
;YIPLPIKQYAIVPGNISDKIAGMNNMVFAWGGATIFCEVMAEMKRPMDFWKGMLCAQSLILVVYLFYGLFVYAYNGQFSYVTANMAIGSIGLQNAGNVLSIISGIIAMVLYGNIGIKVVYQGFLVTDFNFPSLTSRKGTFAWGGFVILYWAVAYILGTAIPSISALVGIVGAFCILNFSYTFPFLFGFCLLCRQDAALADNFDAKTLTVEKADSYREWSRWKRALGYGGIYRTSIKVSLFLLFLASLATCGLCSYSAISGAIAAYQTNPAQPFTCTSPVA
;
A
#
# COMPACT_ATOMS: atom_id res chain seq x y z
N TYR A 1 -29.79 -7.81 -29.67
CA TYR A 1 -28.95 -6.66 -29.30
C TYR A 1 -27.69 -6.74 -30.13
N ILE A 2 -27.43 -5.79 -31.04
CA ILE A 2 -26.17 -5.78 -31.80
C ILE A 2 -25.12 -5.14 -30.89
N PRO A 3 -24.09 -5.88 -30.43
CA PRO A 3 -23.06 -5.30 -29.58
C PRO A 3 -22.31 -4.22 -30.35
N LEU A 4 -22.08 -3.07 -29.70
CA LEU A 4 -21.25 -2.02 -30.26
C LEU A 4 -19.86 -2.58 -30.60
N PRO A 5 -19.24 -2.14 -31.70
CA PRO A 5 -17.92 -2.62 -32.08
C PRO A 5 -16.89 -2.26 -31.00
N ILE A 6 -16.05 -3.24 -30.66
CA ILE A 6 -14.94 -3.04 -29.72
C ILE A 6 -13.95 -2.05 -30.36
N LYS A 7 -13.74 -0.92 -29.70
CA LYS A 7 -12.70 0.05 -30.07
C LYS A 7 -11.54 -0.07 -29.09
N GLN A 8 -10.33 -0.08 -29.66
CA GLN A 8 -9.08 -0.07 -28.94
C GLN A 8 -8.42 1.29 -29.15
N TYR A 9 -7.95 1.90 -28.06
CA TYR A 9 -7.26 3.17 -28.10
C TYR A 9 -5.83 2.98 -27.59
N ALA A 10 -4.84 3.53 -28.30
CA ALA A 10 -3.47 3.61 -27.80
C ALA A 10 -3.37 4.56 -26.59
N ILE A 11 -4.12 5.66 -26.64
CA ILE A 11 -4.33 6.57 -25.52
C ILE A 11 -5.85 6.70 -25.33
N VAL A 12 -6.35 6.18 -24.21
CA VAL A 12 -7.79 6.21 -23.92
C VAL A 12 -8.25 7.67 -23.81
N PRO A 13 -9.32 8.07 -24.52
CA PRO A 13 -9.92 9.39 -24.37
C PRO A 13 -10.54 9.49 -22.98
N GLY A 14 -10.22 10.56 -22.26
CA GLY A 14 -10.67 10.76 -20.88
C GLY A 14 -9.99 11.97 -20.26
N ASN A 15 -10.52 12.41 -19.13
CA ASN A 15 -9.99 13.56 -18.42
C ASN A 15 -8.69 13.17 -17.70
N ILE A 16 -7.92 14.18 -17.28
CA ILE A 16 -6.69 13.95 -16.50
C ILE A 16 -6.99 13.18 -15.21
N SER A 17 -8.15 13.42 -14.58
CA SER A 17 -8.58 12.68 -13.39
C SER A 17 -8.71 11.17 -13.65
N ASP A 18 -9.25 10.77 -14.80
CA ASP A 18 -9.44 9.34 -15.13
C ASP A 18 -8.10 8.63 -15.28
N LYS A 19 -7.13 9.33 -15.90
CA LYS A 19 -5.76 8.83 -16.05
C LYS A 19 -5.06 8.69 -14.69
N ILE A 20 -5.24 9.66 -13.79
CA ILE A 20 -4.71 9.62 -12.43
C ILE A 20 -5.36 8.50 -11.61
N ALA A 21 -6.67 8.30 -11.74
CA ALA A 21 -7.38 7.20 -11.09
C ALA A 21 -6.87 5.83 -11.57
N GLY A 22 -6.59 5.69 -12.87
CA GLY A 22 -5.94 4.49 -13.43
C GLY A 22 -4.56 4.26 -12.84
N MET A 23 -3.73 5.30 -12.75
CA MET A 23 -2.40 5.22 -12.11
C MET A 23 -2.49 4.83 -10.62
N ASN A 24 -3.44 5.40 -9.90
CA ASN A 24 -3.65 5.09 -8.48
C ASN A 24 -4.10 3.63 -8.28
N ASN A 25 -4.95 3.09 -9.15
CA ASN A 25 -5.31 1.67 -9.12
C ASN A 25 -4.10 0.75 -9.37
N MET A 26 -3.20 1.15 -10.29
CA MET A 26 -1.94 0.41 -10.49
C MET A 26 -1.09 0.42 -9.22
N VAL A 27 -0.94 1.57 -8.56
CA VAL A 27 -0.20 1.68 -7.29
C VAL A 27 -0.87 0.81 -6.20
N PHE A 28 -2.19 0.84 -6.09
CA PHE A 28 -2.94 0.03 -5.13
C PHE A 28 -2.68 -1.48 -5.33
N ALA A 29 -2.60 -1.95 -6.58
CA ALA A 29 -2.31 -3.35 -6.89
C ALA A 29 -0.95 -3.82 -6.32
N TRP A 30 0.01 -2.90 -6.14
CA TRP A 30 1.31 -3.19 -5.52
C TRP A 30 1.35 -2.96 -4.00
N GLY A 31 0.20 -2.67 -3.36
CA GLY A 31 0.14 -2.38 -1.93
C GLY A 31 0.54 -3.52 -1.00
N GLY A 32 0.56 -4.76 -1.51
CA GLY A 32 1.01 -5.93 -0.77
C GLY A 32 2.47 -5.90 -0.32
N ALA A 33 3.29 -5.04 -0.93
CA ALA A 33 4.69 -4.86 -0.52
C ALA A 33 4.84 -4.37 0.94
N THR A 34 3.80 -3.79 1.53
CA THR A 34 3.79 -3.35 2.93
C THR A 34 3.99 -4.51 3.93
N ILE A 35 3.63 -5.73 3.57
CA ILE A 35 3.80 -6.94 4.40
C ILE A 35 5.25 -7.45 4.40
N PHE A 36 6.09 -7.02 3.46
CA PHE A 36 7.42 -7.58 3.26
C PHE A 36 8.33 -7.49 4.49
N CYS A 37 8.21 -6.41 5.28
CA CYS A 37 8.97 -6.28 6.53
C CYS A 37 8.58 -7.35 7.55
N GLU A 38 7.29 -7.66 7.69
CA GLU A 38 6.79 -8.68 8.61
C GLU A 38 7.18 -10.08 8.15
N VAL A 39 7.08 -10.37 6.85
CA VAL A 39 7.53 -11.64 6.28
C VAL A 39 9.04 -11.80 6.45
N MET A 40 9.83 -10.75 6.19
CA MET A 40 11.28 -10.77 6.40
C MET A 40 11.64 -11.03 7.86
N ALA A 41 10.90 -10.47 8.82
CA ALA A 41 11.12 -10.67 10.24
C ALA A 41 10.85 -12.12 10.69
N GLU A 42 10.00 -12.86 9.99
CA GLU A 42 9.70 -14.27 10.28
C GLU A 42 10.60 -15.26 9.52
N MET A 43 11.43 -14.79 8.59
CA MET A 43 12.34 -15.67 7.84
C MET A 43 13.50 -16.19 8.70
N LYS A 44 13.77 -17.50 8.62
CA LYS A 44 14.96 -18.13 9.21
C LYS A 44 16.28 -17.52 8.69
N ARG A 45 16.30 -17.04 7.45
CA ARG A 45 17.46 -16.40 6.80
C ARG A 45 17.04 -15.06 6.16
N PRO A 46 16.98 -13.96 6.91
CA PRO A 46 16.48 -12.69 6.41
C PRO A 46 17.34 -12.09 5.28
N MET A 47 18.65 -12.38 5.26
CA MET A 47 19.56 -11.89 4.20
C MET A 47 19.27 -12.44 2.81
N ASP A 48 18.51 -13.54 2.70
CA ASP A 48 18.10 -14.11 1.40
C ASP A 48 16.76 -13.52 0.89
N PHE A 49 16.11 -12.63 1.66
CA PHE A 49 14.79 -12.06 1.31
C PHE A 49 14.77 -11.39 -0.07
N TRP A 50 15.82 -10.66 -0.44
CA TRP A 50 15.88 -9.92 -1.70
C TRP A 50 15.74 -10.83 -2.93
N LYS A 51 16.23 -12.08 -2.87
CA LYS A 51 16.11 -13.06 -3.96
C LYS A 51 14.65 -13.48 -4.15
N GLY A 52 13.97 -13.79 -3.05
CA GLY A 52 12.55 -14.14 -3.05
C GLY A 52 11.69 -12.98 -3.52
N MET A 53 11.98 -11.77 -3.04
CA MET A 53 11.31 -10.54 -3.43
C MET A 53 11.42 -10.28 -4.93
N LEU A 54 12.62 -10.36 -5.52
CA LEU A 54 12.81 -10.15 -6.96
C LEU A 54 12.05 -11.17 -7.80
N CYS A 55 12.07 -12.45 -7.41
CA CYS A 55 11.35 -13.51 -8.11
C CYS A 55 9.83 -13.27 -8.06
N ALA A 56 9.29 -12.99 -6.86
CA ALA A 56 7.87 -12.71 -6.68
C ALA A 56 7.42 -11.47 -7.46
N GLN A 57 8.17 -10.36 -7.36
CA GLN A 57 7.87 -9.12 -8.05
C GLN A 57 7.87 -9.29 -9.57
N SER A 58 8.85 -10.03 -10.10
CA SER A 58 8.95 -10.30 -11.54
C SER A 58 7.76 -11.14 -12.03
N LEU A 59 7.36 -12.17 -11.26
CA LEU A 59 6.20 -12.98 -11.59
C LEU A 59 4.91 -12.15 -11.58
N ILE A 60 4.70 -11.34 -10.54
CA ILE A 60 3.53 -10.45 -10.43
C ILE A 60 3.49 -9.48 -11.60
N LEU A 61 4.62 -8.87 -11.96
CA LEU A 61 4.71 -7.95 -13.09
C LEU A 61 4.28 -8.62 -14.40
N VAL A 62 4.80 -9.83 -14.68
CA VAL A 62 4.46 -10.58 -15.89
C VAL A 62 2.98 -10.93 -15.93
N VAL A 63 2.42 -11.42 -14.82
CA VAL A 63 1.00 -11.77 -14.74
C VAL A 63 0.10 -10.55 -14.92
N TYR A 64 0.43 -9.42 -14.28
CA TYR A 64 -0.34 -8.18 -14.38
C TYR A 64 -0.30 -7.60 -15.79
N LEU A 65 0.88 -7.55 -16.42
CA LEU A 65 1.02 -7.06 -17.79
C LEU A 65 0.30 -7.98 -18.78
N PHE A 66 0.51 -9.29 -18.67
CA PHE A 66 -0.15 -10.27 -19.54
C PHE A 66 -1.67 -10.14 -19.44
N TYR A 67 -2.21 -10.14 -18.22
CA TYR A 67 -3.64 -10.05 -17.99
C TYR A 67 -4.24 -8.73 -18.47
N GLY A 68 -3.59 -7.60 -18.15
CA GLY A 68 -4.05 -6.27 -18.58
C GLY A 68 -4.07 -6.12 -20.10
N LEU A 69 -3.02 -6.57 -20.78
CA LEU A 69 -2.95 -6.55 -22.26
C LEU A 69 -3.97 -7.49 -22.88
N PHE A 70 -4.12 -8.70 -22.33
CA PHE A 70 -5.07 -9.69 -22.81
C PHE A 70 -6.51 -9.16 -22.71
N VAL A 71 -6.95 -8.74 -21.51
CA VAL A 71 -8.32 -8.26 -21.30
C VAL A 71 -8.62 -7.03 -22.16
N TYR A 72 -7.67 -6.09 -22.27
CA TYR A 72 -7.87 -4.89 -23.09
C TYR A 72 -7.90 -5.20 -24.59
N ALA A 73 -7.12 -6.19 -25.08
CA ALA A 73 -7.17 -6.61 -26.47
C ALA A 73 -8.55 -7.17 -26.85
N TYR A 74 -9.20 -7.95 -25.97
CA TYR A 74 -10.51 -8.55 -26.27
C TYR A 74 -11.70 -7.63 -25.96
N ASN A 75 -11.65 -6.84 -24.89
CA ASN A 75 -12.79 -6.02 -24.46
C ASN A 75 -12.67 -4.55 -24.86
N GLY A 76 -11.46 -4.06 -25.18
CA GLY A 76 -11.20 -2.67 -25.52
C GLY A 76 -11.83 -1.70 -24.51
N GLN A 77 -12.64 -0.77 -25.01
CA GLN A 77 -13.40 0.19 -24.20
C GLN A 77 -14.34 -0.42 -23.15
N PHE A 78 -14.71 -1.70 -23.24
CA PHE A 78 -15.59 -2.40 -22.28
C PHE A 78 -14.81 -3.09 -21.16
N SER A 79 -13.54 -2.74 -20.97
CA SER A 79 -12.73 -3.26 -19.85
C SER A 79 -13.17 -2.64 -18.53
N TYR A 80 -13.51 -3.47 -17.56
CA TYR A 80 -13.89 -3.06 -16.21
C TYR A 80 -12.74 -3.25 -15.22
N VAL A 81 -12.70 -2.44 -14.15
CA VAL A 81 -11.74 -2.59 -13.04
C VAL A 81 -11.85 -3.98 -12.42
N THR A 82 -13.08 -4.47 -12.23
CA THR A 82 -13.40 -5.84 -11.88
C THR A 82 -13.62 -6.65 -13.16
N ALA A 83 -12.53 -7.19 -13.70
CA ALA A 83 -12.53 -7.85 -15.00
C ALA A 83 -13.51 -9.04 -15.14
N ASN A 84 -13.90 -9.70 -14.05
CA ASN A 84 -14.97 -10.72 -14.05
C ASN A 84 -16.32 -10.18 -14.54
N MET A 85 -16.58 -8.87 -14.36
CA MET A 85 -17.81 -8.22 -14.84
C MET A 85 -17.83 -8.05 -16.36
N ALA A 86 -16.67 -8.10 -17.02
CA ALA A 86 -16.58 -8.04 -18.49
C ALA A 86 -16.97 -9.36 -19.17
N ILE A 87 -17.06 -10.46 -18.41
CA ILE A 87 -17.34 -11.80 -18.95
C ILE A 87 -18.82 -11.92 -19.26
N GLY A 88 -19.17 -12.02 -20.56
CA GLY A 88 -20.56 -12.14 -21.00
C GLY A 88 -21.22 -13.49 -20.71
N SER A 89 -20.44 -14.56 -20.47
CA SER A 89 -20.98 -15.88 -20.11
C SER A 89 -21.29 -15.94 -18.62
N ILE A 90 -22.56 -16.13 -18.26
CA ILE A 90 -23.02 -16.21 -16.87
C ILE A 90 -22.35 -17.36 -16.09
N GLY A 91 -22.11 -18.51 -16.73
CA GLY A 91 -21.47 -19.65 -16.09
C GLY A 91 -20.01 -19.37 -15.74
N LEU A 92 -19.27 -18.75 -16.67
CA LEU A 92 -17.87 -18.39 -16.44
C LEU A 92 -17.73 -17.21 -15.47
N GLN A 93 -18.65 -16.25 -15.53
CA GLN A 93 -18.72 -15.15 -14.56
C GLN A 93 -18.98 -15.67 -13.14
N ASN A 94 -19.92 -16.60 -12.97
CA ASN A 94 -20.20 -17.22 -11.67
C ASN A 94 -18.99 -18.01 -11.14
N ALA A 95 -18.33 -18.80 -11.99
CA ALA A 95 -17.09 -19.48 -11.61
C ALA A 95 -15.99 -18.49 -11.19
N GLY A 96 -15.80 -17.41 -11.95
CA GLY A 96 -14.87 -16.33 -11.61
C GLY A 96 -15.20 -15.65 -10.28
N ASN A 97 -16.48 -15.39 -10.02
CA ASN A 97 -16.95 -14.82 -8.76
C ASN A 97 -16.65 -15.75 -7.57
N VAL A 98 -16.88 -17.06 -7.70
CA VAL A 98 -16.52 -18.04 -6.66
C VAL A 98 -15.02 -18.04 -6.39
N LEU A 99 -14.19 -18.05 -7.44
CA LEU A 99 -12.73 -17.98 -7.30
C LEU A 99 -12.27 -16.66 -6.66
N SER A 100 -12.92 -15.55 -6.99
CA SER A 100 -12.67 -14.25 -6.35
C SER A 100 -13.05 -14.24 -4.87
N ILE A 101 -14.13 -14.91 -4.48
CA ILE A 101 -14.50 -15.05 -3.06
C ILE A 101 -13.45 -15.88 -2.32
N ILE A 102 -13.04 -17.03 -2.89
CA ILE A 102 -12.03 -17.91 -2.26
C ILE A 102 -10.70 -17.18 -2.10
N SER A 103 -10.20 -16.56 -3.17
CA SER A 103 -8.94 -15.80 -3.13
C SER A 103 -9.04 -14.57 -2.22
N GLY A 104 -10.20 -13.90 -2.22
CA GLY A 104 -10.52 -12.79 -1.33
C GLY A 104 -10.46 -13.19 0.14
N ILE A 105 -11.04 -14.32 0.53
CA ILE A 105 -10.99 -14.83 1.92
C ILE A 105 -9.55 -15.14 2.34
N ILE A 106 -8.77 -15.78 1.46
CA ILE A 106 -7.35 -16.08 1.74
C ILE A 106 -6.56 -14.79 1.99
N ALA A 107 -6.71 -13.80 1.10
CA ALA A 107 -6.07 -12.50 1.26
C ALA A 107 -6.55 -11.80 2.54
N MET A 108 -7.86 -11.77 2.77
CA MET A 108 -8.47 -11.15 3.95
C MET A 108 -7.91 -11.72 5.25
N VAL A 109 -7.81 -13.04 5.38
CA VAL A 109 -7.24 -13.70 6.57
C VAL A 109 -5.74 -13.43 6.72
N LEU A 110 -4.97 -13.48 5.63
CA LEU A 110 -3.54 -13.22 5.66
C LEU A 110 -3.22 -11.78 6.10
N TYR A 111 -3.79 -10.80 5.40
CA TYR A 111 -3.58 -9.37 5.69
C TYR A 111 -4.17 -8.98 7.05
N GLY A 112 -5.33 -9.54 7.40
CA GLY A 112 -5.97 -9.31 8.70
C GLY A 112 -5.10 -9.80 9.86
N ASN A 113 -4.58 -11.03 9.80
CA ASN A 113 -3.74 -11.57 10.87
C ASN A 113 -2.46 -10.75 11.09
N ILE A 114 -1.81 -10.33 10.00
CA ILE A 114 -0.60 -9.52 10.07
C ILE A 114 -0.94 -8.13 10.63
N GLY A 115 -1.99 -7.48 10.14
CA GLY A 115 -2.43 -6.17 10.63
C GLY A 115 -2.75 -6.16 12.13
N ILE A 116 -3.52 -7.15 12.60
CA ILE A 116 -3.86 -7.28 14.03
C ILE A 116 -2.58 -7.46 14.87
N LYS A 117 -1.63 -8.28 14.40
CA LYS A 117 -0.37 -8.55 15.10
C LYS A 117 0.47 -7.29 15.24
N VAL A 118 0.62 -6.54 14.15
CA VAL A 118 1.36 -5.26 14.14
C VAL A 118 0.74 -4.27 15.12
N VAL A 119 -0.58 -4.14 15.16
CA VAL A 119 -1.23 -3.19 16.10
C VAL A 119 -1.05 -3.63 17.56
N TYR A 120 -1.24 -4.90 17.86
CA TYR A 120 -1.16 -5.39 19.24
C TYR A 120 0.29 -5.40 19.76
N GLN A 121 1.21 -6.02 19.02
CA GLN A 121 2.60 -6.14 19.46
C GLN A 121 3.34 -4.81 19.31
N GLY A 122 3.12 -4.09 18.21
CA GLY A 122 3.78 -2.83 17.93
C GLY A 122 3.37 -1.73 18.88
N PHE A 123 2.05 -1.50 19.04
CA PHE A 123 1.55 -0.36 19.81
C PHE A 123 1.03 -0.76 21.19
N LEU A 124 0.12 -1.73 21.31
CA LEU A 124 -0.53 -2.02 22.60
C LEU A 124 0.44 -2.57 23.65
N VAL A 125 1.31 -3.51 23.28
CA VAL A 125 2.28 -4.11 24.20
C VAL A 125 3.43 -3.15 24.51
N THR A 126 3.98 -2.47 23.49
CA THR A 126 5.16 -1.61 23.63
C THR A 126 4.82 -0.27 24.29
N ASP A 127 3.77 0.41 23.84
CA ASP A 127 3.46 1.78 24.28
C ASP A 127 2.47 1.80 25.46
N PHE A 128 1.53 0.85 25.50
CA PHE A 128 0.45 0.80 26.49
C PHE A 128 0.62 -0.28 27.56
N ASN A 129 1.76 -0.99 27.60
CA ASN A 129 2.07 -2.06 28.57
C ASN A 129 1.00 -3.16 28.64
N PHE A 130 0.36 -3.50 27.52
CA PHE A 130 -0.58 -4.63 27.48
C PHE A 130 0.12 -5.96 27.79
N PRO A 131 -0.62 -6.95 28.34
CA PRO A 131 -0.06 -8.26 28.62
C PRO A 131 0.45 -8.93 27.33
N SER A 132 1.68 -9.44 27.39
CA SER A 132 2.30 -10.16 26.29
C SER A 132 1.44 -11.35 25.85
N LEU A 133 1.49 -11.68 24.56
CA LEU A 133 0.79 -12.83 23.97
C LEU A 133 1.15 -14.17 24.62
N THR A 134 2.31 -14.26 25.28
CA THR A 134 2.77 -15.44 26.02
C THR A 134 2.05 -15.66 27.34
N SER A 135 1.35 -14.65 27.88
CA SER A 135 0.58 -14.75 29.11
C SER A 135 -0.86 -15.17 28.83
N ARG A 136 -1.44 -16.01 29.70
CA ARG A 136 -2.86 -16.43 29.59
C ARG A 136 -3.83 -15.24 29.54
N LYS A 137 -3.50 -14.14 30.26
CA LYS A 137 -4.27 -12.89 30.21
C LYS A 137 -4.14 -12.18 28.85
N GLY A 138 -2.96 -12.23 28.24
CA GLY A 138 -2.70 -11.69 26.91
C GLY A 138 -3.43 -12.45 25.81
N THR A 139 -3.59 -13.77 25.93
CA THR A 139 -4.36 -14.57 24.96
C THR A 139 -5.85 -14.17 24.94
N PHE A 140 -6.46 -13.92 26.10
CA PHE A 140 -7.85 -13.44 26.15
C PHE A 140 -7.99 -11.99 25.65
N ALA A 141 -7.06 -11.11 26.02
CA ALA A 141 -7.03 -9.73 25.51
C ALA A 141 -6.87 -9.68 23.99
N TRP A 142 -5.99 -10.52 23.44
CA TRP A 142 -5.81 -10.70 22.01
C TRP A 142 -7.09 -11.20 21.33
N GLY A 143 -7.75 -12.22 21.87
CA GLY A 143 -9.01 -12.73 21.31
C GLY A 143 -10.11 -11.66 21.23
N GLY A 144 -10.24 -10.84 22.29
CA GLY A 144 -11.16 -9.70 22.28
C GLY A 144 -10.78 -8.63 21.24
N PHE A 145 -9.49 -8.34 21.11
CA PHE A 145 -8.98 -7.39 20.11
C PHE A 145 -9.22 -7.86 18.67
N VAL A 146 -9.06 -9.16 18.39
CA VAL A 146 -9.37 -9.75 17.08
C VAL A 146 -10.84 -9.55 16.73
N ILE A 147 -11.76 -9.84 17.65
CA ILE A 147 -13.21 -9.67 17.42
C ILE A 147 -13.54 -8.20 17.14
N LEU A 148 -12.97 -7.28 17.94
CA LEU A 148 -13.17 -5.85 17.75
C LEU A 148 -12.65 -5.37 16.39
N TYR A 149 -11.47 -5.82 15.99
CA TYR A 149 -10.87 -5.47 14.69
C TYR A 149 -11.77 -5.90 13.53
N TRP A 150 -12.26 -7.14 13.54
CA TRP A 150 -13.16 -7.64 12.50
C TRP A 150 -14.53 -6.97 12.53
N ALA A 151 -15.05 -6.62 13.72
CA ALA A 151 -16.30 -5.87 13.84
C ALA A 151 -16.18 -4.48 13.19
N VAL A 152 -15.07 -3.77 13.43
CA VAL A 152 -14.81 -2.47 12.79
C VAL A 152 -14.65 -2.62 11.28
N ALA A 153 -13.90 -3.63 10.83
CA ALA A 153 -13.73 -3.91 9.40
C ALA A 153 -15.08 -4.21 8.71
N TYR A 154 -15.94 -4.98 9.36
CA TYR A 154 -17.29 -5.28 8.87
C TYR A 154 -18.13 -4.00 8.74
N ILE A 155 -18.17 -3.16 9.78
CA ILE A 155 -18.91 -1.89 9.76
C ILE A 155 -18.42 -0.99 8.62
N LEU A 156 -17.11 -0.83 8.45
CA LEU A 156 -16.55 -0.02 7.37
C LEU A 156 -16.86 -0.59 5.98
N GLY A 157 -16.79 -1.91 5.84
CA GLY A 157 -17.09 -2.62 4.59
C GLY A 157 -18.55 -2.52 4.18
N THR A 158 -19.49 -2.55 5.12
CA THR A 158 -20.93 -2.43 4.84
C THR A 158 -21.42 -0.98 4.77
N ALA A 159 -20.67 -0.04 5.34
CA ALA A 159 -21.01 1.38 5.31
C ALA A 159 -20.66 2.06 3.97
N ILE A 160 -19.66 1.55 3.26
CA ILE A 160 -19.13 2.15 2.02
C ILE A 160 -19.67 1.37 0.79
N PRO A 161 -20.71 1.86 0.10
CA PRO A 161 -21.39 1.13 -0.97
C PRO A 161 -20.59 1.00 -2.28
N SER A 162 -19.50 1.77 -2.44
CA SER A 162 -18.63 1.69 -3.62
C SER A 162 -17.22 1.25 -3.25
N ILE A 163 -16.89 0.00 -3.56
CA ILE A 163 -15.56 -0.57 -3.34
C ILE A 163 -14.49 0.16 -4.16
N SER A 164 -14.80 0.59 -5.39
CA SER A 164 -13.85 1.31 -6.23
C SER A 164 -13.47 2.68 -5.64
N ALA A 165 -14.42 3.37 -5.02
CA ALA A 165 -14.16 4.61 -4.30
C ALA A 165 -13.27 4.37 -3.06
N LEU A 166 -13.56 3.30 -2.29
CA LEU A 166 -12.74 2.90 -1.14
C LEU A 166 -11.30 2.58 -1.56
N VAL A 167 -11.13 1.74 -2.58
CA VAL A 167 -9.83 1.34 -3.12
C VAL A 167 -9.06 2.55 -3.62
N GLY A 168 -9.73 3.48 -4.31
CA GLY A 168 -9.12 4.73 -4.77
C GLY A 168 -8.60 5.58 -3.61
N ILE A 169 -9.41 5.79 -2.57
CA ILE A 169 -9.02 6.59 -1.41
C ILE A 169 -7.87 5.91 -0.65
N VAL A 170 -7.99 4.62 -0.34
CA VAL A 170 -6.94 3.86 0.38
C VAL A 170 -5.64 3.79 -0.42
N GLY A 171 -5.72 3.61 -1.74
CA GLY A 171 -4.57 3.63 -2.64
C GLY A 171 -3.83 4.96 -2.59
N ALA A 172 -4.57 6.07 -2.66
CA ALA A 172 -3.99 7.41 -2.69
C ALA A 172 -3.39 7.82 -1.34
N PHE A 173 -4.11 7.60 -0.24
CA PHE A 173 -3.70 8.08 1.08
C PHE A 173 -2.75 7.13 1.79
N CYS A 174 -2.96 5.82 1.70
CA CYS A 174 -2.17 4.87 2.45
C CYS A 174 -1.07 4.26 1.57
N ILE A 175 -1.46 3.53 0.53
CA ILE A 175 -0.51 2.71 -0.24
C ILE A 175 0.58 3.58 -0.88
N LEU A 176 0.22 4.68 -1.54
CA LEU A 176 1.18 5.56 -2.18
C LEU A 176 2.19 6.15 -1.17
N ASN A 177 1.72 6.57 0.02
CA ASN A 177 2.60 7.10 1.06
C ASN A 177 3.55 6.03 1.62
N PHE A 178 3.04 4.82 1.90
CA PHE A 178 3.86 3.72 2.40
C PHE A 178 4.84 3.18 1.36
N SER A 179 4.53 3.27 0.07
CA SER A 179 5.40 2.76 -1.00
C SER A 179 6.44 3.77 -1.48
N TYR A 180 6.12 5.07 -1.52
CA TYR A 180 6.99 6.07 -2.11
C TYR A 180 7.42 7.15 -1.11
N THR A 181 6.49 7.76 -0.38
CA THR A 181 6.79 8.92 0.47
C THR A 181 7.65 8.56 1.67
N PHE A 182 7.21 7.59 2.50
CA PHE A 182 7.97 7.21 3.70
C PHE A 182 9.31 6.54 3.38
N PRO A 183 9.41 5.60 2.43
CA PRO A 183 10.69 4.96 2.12
C PRO A 183 11.76 5.94 1.61
N PHE A 184 11.39 6.90 0.75
CA PHE A 184 12.34 7.92 0.27
C PHE A 184 12.76 8.88 1.39
N LEU A 185 11.82 9.30 2.24
CA LEU A 185 12.13 10.12 3.41
C LEU A 185 13.04 9.40 4.40
N PHE A 186 12.72 8.14 4.74
CA PHE A 186 13.53 7.35 5.67
C PHE A 186 14.91 7.04 5.11
N GLY A 187 15.03 6.74 3.81
CA GLY A 187 16.31 6.58 3.14
C GLY A 187 17.16 7.86 3.22
N PHE A 188 16.56 9.01 2.94
CA PHE A 188 17.23 10.31 3.07
C PHE A 188 17.68 10.58 4.50
N CYS A 189 16.78 10.43 5.49
CA CYS A 189 17.08 10.64 6.89
C CYS A 189 18.15 9.68 7.42
N LEU A 190 18.12 8.41 7.01
CA LEU A 190 19.11 7.41 7.41
C LEU A 190 20.50 7.75 6.88
N LEU A 191 20.62 8.13 5.61
CA LEU A 191 21.90 8.57 5.05
C LEU A 191 22.41 9.83 5.75
N CYS A 192 21.55 10.82 5.97
CA CYS A 192 21.93 12.03 6.70
C CYS A 192 22.38 11.73 8.14
N ARG A 193 21.72 10.78 8.84
CA ARG A 193 22.10 10.37 10.19
C ARG A 193 23.43 9.62 10.22
N GLN A 194 23.66 8.70 9.28
CA GLN A 194 24.93 7.99 9.15
C GLN A 194 26.09 8.96 8.91
N ASP A 195 25.90 9.92 8.01
CA ASP A 195 26.93 10.91 7.70
C ASP A 195 27.15 11.91 8.85
N ALA A 196 26.10 12.29 9.57
CA ALA A 196 26.22 13.10 10.77
C ALA A 196 27.02 12.40 11.88
N ALA A 197 26.88 11.09 12.00
CA ALA A 197 27.49 10.26 13.05
C ALA A 197 28.97 9.93 12.82
N LEU A 198 29.56 10.30 11.69
CA LEU A 198 30.96 9.98 11.39
C LEU A 198 32.00 10.62 12.31
N ALA A 199 31.64 11.72 12.97
CA ALA A 199 32.50 12.35 13.97
C ALA A 199 32.13 11.92 15.40
N ASP A 200 31.07 11.14 15.58
CA ASP A 200 30.67 10.65 16.89
C ASP A 200 31.57 9.44 17.24
N ASN A 201 32.15 9.44 18.45
CA ASN A 201 33.00 8.36 18.92
C ASN A 201 32.19 7.40 19.78
N PHE A 202 32.46 6.09 19.65
CA PHE A 202 31.86 5.07 20.48
C PHE A 202 32.83 4.68 21.59
N ASP A 203 32.48 4.97 22.84
CA ASP A 203 33.26 4.50 23.99
C ASP A 203 32.84 3.07 24.36
N ALA A 204 33.72 2.12 24.09
CA ALA A 204 33.48 0.69 24.34
C ALA A 204 33.35 0.35 25.84
N LYS A 205 33.79 1.22 26.76
CA LYS A 205 33.70 0.97 28.21
C LYS A 205 32.35 1.33 28.80
N THR A 206 31.75 2.43 28.35
CA THR A 206 30.44 2.90 28.82
C THR A 206 29.29 2.43 27.95
N LEU A 207 29.58 1.87 26.77
CA LEU A 207 28.61 1.54 25.73
C LEU A 207 27.77 2.76 25.30
N THR A 208 28.32 3.96 25.47
CA THR A 208 27.66 5.21 25.09
C THR A 208 28.36 5.84 23.88
N VAL A 209 27.55 6.52 23.05
CA VAL A 209 28.04 7.28 21.89
C VAL A 209 28.29 8.71 22.35
N GLU A 210 29.55 9.12 22.40
CA GLU A 210 29.93 10.51 22.62
C GLU A 210 29.71 11.29 21.32
N LYS A 211 28.70 12.18 21.34
CA LYS A 211 28.38 13.02 20.19
C LYS A 211 29.35 14.19 20.11
N ALA A 212 29.99 14.38 18.97
CA ALA A 212 30.93 15.48 18.78
C ALA A 212 30.24 16.85 18.69
N ASP A 213 29.01 16.89 18.17
CA ASP A 213 28.22 18.12 17.94
C ASP A 213 26.75 17.88 18.31
N SER A 214 26.01 18.91 18.71
CA SER A 214 24.56 18.82 18.92
C SER A 214 23.77 19.05 17.63
N TYR A 215 22.52 18.56 17.53
CA TYR A 215 21.65 18.80 16.35
C TYR A 215 21.23 20.27 16.16
N ARG A 216 21.49 21.12 17.17
CA ARG A 216 21.32 22.57 17.10
C ARG A 216 22.45 23.26 16.34
N GLU A 217 23.60 22.60 16.20
CA GLU A 217 24.78 23.18 15.56
C GLU A 217 24.77 22.91 14.05
N TRP A 218 25.08 23.95 13.28
CA TRP A 218 25.11 23.87 11.83
C TRP A 218 26.25 22.98 11.30
N SER A 219 27.30 22.76 12.11
CA SER A 219 28.42 21.85 11.81
C SER A 219 27.92 20.44 11.47
N ARG A 220 26.98 19.93 12.28
CA ARG A 220 26.39 18.60 12.14
C ARG A 220 25.54 18.49 10.87
N TRP A 221 24.78 19.53 10.51
CA TRP A 221 23.98 19.56 9.28
C TRP A 221 24.83 19.68 8.02
N LYS A 222 25.89 20.50 8.05
CA LYS A 222 26.84 20.63 6.95
C LYS A 222 27.54 19.30 6.66
N ARG A 223 27.89 18.54 7.71
CA ARG A 223 28.42 17.17 7.58
C ARG A 223 27.35 16.19 7.07
N ALA A 224 26.15 16.23 7.64
CA ALA A 224 25.04 15.35 7.24
C ALA A 224 24.68 15.48 5.74
N LEU A 225 24.70 16.69 5.20
CA LEU A 225 24.32 16.95 3.81
C LEU A 225 25.50 16.87 2.85
N GLY A 226 26.69 17.32 3.24
CA GLY A 226 27.85 17.47 2.35
C GLY A 226 28.89 16.34 2.37
N TYR A 227 28.82 15.39 3.32
CA TYR A 227 29.79 14.31 3.41
C TYR A 227 29.53 13.20 2.38
N GLY A 228 30.63 12.62 1.84
CA GLY A 228 30.61 11.49 0.89
C GLY A 228 30.76 11.86 -0.59
N GLY A 229 31.19 13.09 -0.89
CA GLY A 229 31.45 13.55 -2.25
C GLY A 229 30.20 13.74 -3.10
N ILE A 230 30.40 13.97 -4.40
CA ILE A 230 29.31 14.22 -5.37
C ILE A 230 28.35 13.04 -5.46
N TYR A 231 28.85 11.81 -5.48
CA TYR A 231 28.00 10.63 -5.64
C TYR A 231 26.98 10.45 -4.50
N ARG A 232 27.45 10.45 -3.24
CA ARG A 232 26.57 10.25 -2.06
C ARG A 232 25.62 11.43 -1.86
N THR A 233 26.09 12.65 -2.14
CA THR A 233 25.25 13.86 -2.08
C THR A 233 24.15 13.82 -3.15
N SER A 234 24.48 13.41 -4.38
CA SER A 234 23.48 13.24 -5.45
C SER A 234 22.42 12.21 -5.11
N ILE A 235 22.76 11.10 -4.45
CA ILE A 235 21.77 10.12 -3.96
C ILE A 235 20.82 10.77 -2.94
N LYS A 236 21.34 11.52 -1.95
CA LYS A 236 20.51 12.20 -0.94
C LYS A 236 19.56 13.21 -1.59
N VAL A 237 20.07 14.03 -2.49
CA VAL A 237 19.27 15.01 -3.23
C VAL A 237 18.20 14.30 -4.06
N SER A 238 18.56 13.22 -4.74
CA SER A 238 17.60 12.43 -5.54
C SER A 238 16.50 11.84 -4.68
N LEU A 239 16.82 11.28 -3.51
CA LEU A 239 15.83 10.76 -2.57
C LEU A 239 14.92 11.86 -2.02
N PHE A 240 15.46 13.03 -1.73
CA PHE A 240 14.66 14.17 -1.28
C PHE A 240 13.73 14.71 -2.38
N LEU A 241 14.22 14.78 -3.62
CA LEU A 241 13.40 15.16 -4.78
C LEU A 241 12.30 14.13 -5.06
N LEU A 242 12.61 12.83 -4.97
CA LEU A 242 11.63 11.75 -5.11
C LEU A 242 10.59 11.79 -3.99
N PHE A 243 10.99 12.13 -2.76
CA PHE A 243 10.05 12.38 -1.66
C PHE A 243 9.09 13.52 -2.00
N LEU A 244 9.58 14.68 -2.45
CA LEU A 244 8.73 15.81 -2.84
C LEU A 244 7.81 15.48 -4.03
N ALA A 245 8.33 14.77 -5.04
CA ALA A 245 7.55 14.32 -6.18
C ALA A 245 6.45 13.32 -5.77
N SER A 246 6.76 12.40 -4.85
CA SER A 246 5.78 11.45 -4.32
C SER A 246 4.68 12.17 -3.53
N LEU A 247 5.02 13.21 -2.76
CA LEU A 247 4.06 14.00 -2.00
C LEU A 247 3.12 14.79 -2.93
N ALA A 248 3.67 15.36 -4.00
CA ALA A 248 2.86 16.02 -5.04
C ALA A 248 1.92 15.02 -5.73
N THR A 249 2.41 13.84 -6.07
CA THR A 249 1.61 12.77 -6.69
C THR A 249 0.53 12.25 -5.75
N CYS A 250 0.83 12.14 -4.45
CA CYS A 250 -0.16 11.82 -3.41
C CYS A 250 -1.31 12.83 -3.41
N GLY A 251 -1.01 14.14 -3.48
CA GLY A 251 -2.02 15.18 -3.55
C GLY A 251 -2.92 15.05 -4.78
N LEU A 252 -2.33 14.79 -5.94
CA LEU A 252 -3.05 14.58 -7.19
C LEU A 252 -3.95 13.32 -7.15
N CYS A 253 -3.41 12.19 -6.67
CA CYS A 253 -4.16 10.95 -6.52
C CYS A 253 -5.30 11.09 -5.50
N SER A 254 -5.08 11.83 -4.40
CA SER A 254 -6.10 12.09 -3.38
C SER A 254 -7.24 12.93 -3.95
N TYR A 255 -6.93 13.99 -4.69
CA TYR A 255 -7.94 14.81 -5.37
C TYR A 255 -8.75 14.00 -6.38
N SER A 256 -8.08 13.19 -7.20
CA SER A 256 -8.75 12.31 -8.17
C SER A 256 -9.64 11.27 -7.48
N ALA A 257 -9.17 10.65 -6.40
CA ALA A 257 -9.95 9.67 -5.64
C ALA A 257 -11.19 10.29 -4.96
N ILE A 258 -11.05 11.46 -4.36
CA ILE A 258 -12.16 12.17 -3.70
C ILE A 258 -13.20 12.64 -4.72
N SER A 259 -12.76 13.26 -5.82
CA SER A 259 -13.69 13.71 -6.86
C SER A 259 -14.41 12.54 -7.54
N GLY A 260 -13.71 11.43 -7.80
CA GLY A 260 -14.31 10.19 -8.28
C GLY A 260 -15.32 9.59 -7.27
N ALA A 261 -15.00 9.63 -5.98
CA ALA A 261 -15.91 9.18 -4.94
C ALA A 261 -17.18 10.03 -4.89
N ILE A 262 -17.07 11.36 -4.91
CA ILE A 262 -18.23 12.28 -4.92
C ILE A 262 -19.13 11.99 -6.13
N ALA A 263 -18.55 11.84 -7.33
CA ALA A 263 -19.32 11.51 -8.54
C ALA A 263 -20.02 10.14 -8.43
N ALA A 264 -19.36 9.14 -7.84
CA ALA A 264 -19.95 7.83 -7.60
C ALA A 264 -21.13 7.91 -6.62
N TYR A 265 -21.01 8.69 -5.54
CA TYR A 265 -22.08 8.82 -4.54
C TYR A 265 -23.30 9.61 -5.02
N GLN A 266 -23.11 10.55 -5.94
CA GLN A 266 -24.24 11.30 -6.53
C GLN A 266 -25.14 10.41 -7.40
N THR A 267 -24.58 9.34 -7.97
CA THR A 267 -25.27 8.47 -8.93
C THR A 267 -25.68 7.11 -8.35
N ASN A 268 -25.15 6.75 -7.18
CA ASN A 268 -25.37 5.43 -6.59
C ASN A 268 -26.56 5.43 -5.62
N PRO A 269 -27.65 4.70 -5.91
CA PRO A 269 -28.81 4.58 -5.03
C PRO A 269 -28.57 3.63 -3.83
N ALA A 270 -27.43 2.93 -3.80
CA ALA A 270 -27.13 1.95 -2.77
C ALA A 270 -27.01 2.60 -1.37
N GLN A 271 -27.85 2.13 -0.46
CA GLN A 271 -27.83 2.55 0.95
C GLN A 271 -26.76 1.77 1.73
N PRO A 272 -26.23 2.31 2.84
CA PRO A 272 -25.44 1.54 3.80
C PRO A 272 -26.23 0.35 4.34
N PHE A 273 -25.56 -0.78 4.62
CA PHE A 273 -26.15 -1.98 5.26
C PHE A 273 -27.29 -2.69 4.49
N THR A 274 -27.26 -2.72 3.15
CA THR A 274 -28.22 -3.50 2.34
C THR A 274 -27.52 -4.59 1.54
N CYS A 275 -28.19 -5.75 1.41
CA CYS A 275 -27.78 -6.84 0.53
C CYS A 275 -28.44 -6.78 -0.86
N THR A 276 -29.21 -5.73 -1.13
CA THR A 276 -29.90 -5.54 -2.42
C THR A 276 -28.86 -5.16 -3.47
N SER A 277 -28.83 -5.91 -4.56
CA SER A 277 -27.93 -5.63 -5.68
C SER A 277 -28.22 -4.24 -6.27
N PRO A 278 -27.21 -3.38 -6.48
CA PRO A 278 -27.40 -2.07 -7.12
C PRO A 278 -27.74 -2.17 -8.62
N VAL A 279 -27.76 -3.39 -9.19
CA VAL A 279 -28.12 -3.67 -10.58
C VAL A 279 -29.45 -4.42 -10.74
N ALA A 280 -30.23 -4.52 -9.65
CA ALA A 280 -31.58 -5.12 -9.68
C ALA A 280 -32.67 -4.08 -9.99
#